data_AF-A0AAW5V160-F1
#
_entry.id   AF-A0AAW5V160-F1
#
_cell.length_a   1.000
_cell.length_b   1.000
_cell.length_c   1.000
_cell.angle_alpha   90.00
_cell.angle_beta   90.00
_cell.angle_gamma   90.00
#
_symmetry.space_group_name_H-M   'P 1'
#
loop_
_entity.id
_entity.type
_entity.pdbx_description
1 polymer ?
#
loop_
_entity_poly.entity_id
_entity_poly.type
_entity_poly.pdbx_seq_one_letter_code
_entity_poly.pdbx_strand_id
1 'polypeptide(L)'
;MIKTSAIFLFLNYCLGKKVNMSMVVAKIDWRQLYTFASRQALLGFCFDGIERLTKEFSEELKQNPMGRDLLMTWMGAAQQIRRQNVKVNAVAGKLYSKFREDGLRCCILKGQGNALMYPNPYSRTPGDIDVWVNASREQITEYAKKHFMIGDDIRYHHLETTLDGVPMELHFFPGIMNNPIYNARLQKWFKRNADLQCSNVV
;
A
#
# COMPACT_ATOMS: atom_id res chain seq x y z
N MET A 1 8.24 16.79 -24.74
CA MET A 1 9.04 15.72 -24.09
C MET A 1 9.61 16.08 -22.70
N ILE A 2 9.71 17.37 -22.32
CA ILE A 2 10.37 17.81 -21.06
C ILE A 2 9.55 17.49 -19.78
N LYS A 3 8.21 17.50 -19.86
CA LYS A 3 7.32 17.39 -18.67
C LYS A 3 7.30 16.01 -18.01
N THR A 4 7.24 14.94 -18.80
CA THR A 4 7.24 13.55 -18.27
C THR A 4 8.59 13.19 -17.62
N SER A 5 9.68 13.76 -18.14
CA SER A 5 11.04 13.57 -17.59
C SER A 5 11.16 14.13 -16.17
N ALA A 6 10.62 15.33 -15.91
CA ALA A 6 10.71 15.97 -14.60
C ALA A 6 10.00 15.19 -13.48
N ILE A 7 8.79 14.68 -13.74
CA ILE A 7 8.04 13.86 -12.77
C ILE A 7 8.82 12.57 -12.46
N PHE A 8 9.35 11.89 -13.48
CA PHE A 8 10.10 10.66 -13.28
C PHE A 8 11.42 10.89 -12.52
N LEU A 9 12.11 11.99 -12.79
CA LEU A 9 13.30 12.40 -12.03
C LEU A 9 12.96 12.66 -10.56
N PHE A 10 11.85 13.36 -10.30
CA PHE A 10 11.34 13.58 -8.94
C PHE A 10 11.00 12.26 -8.23
N LEU A 11 10.30 11.32 -8.89
CA LEU A 11 10.01 10.01 -8.29
C LEU A 11 11.28 9.20 -7.98
N ASN A 12 12.29 9.24 -8.86
CA ASN A 12 13.58 8.60 -8.59
C ASN A 12 14.29 9.23 -7.37
N TYR A 13 14.21 10.56 -7.24
CA TYR A 13 14.71 11.26 -6.06
C TYR A 13 13.97 10.84 -4.78
N CYS A 14 12.63 10.72 -4.83
CA CYS A 14 11.83 10.21 -3.70
C CYS A 14 12.21 8.77 -3.29
N LEU A 15 12.66 7.94 -4.24
CA LEU A 15 13.20 6.60 -3.98
C LEU A 15 14.63 6.62 -3.39
N GLY A 16 15.21 7.78 -3.12
CA GLY A 16 16.56 7.89 -2.57
C GLY A 16 17.68 7.84 -3.62
N LYS A 17 17.36 7.81 -4.92
CA LYS A 17 18.39 7.76 -5.97
C LYS A 17 19.11 9.11 -6.10
N LYS A 18 20.39 9.07 -6.46
CA LYS A 18 21.18 10.27 -6.77
C LYS A 18 20.69 10.88 -8.08
N VAL A 19 19.97 11.98 -7.99
CA VAL A 19 19.46 12.77 -9.12
C VAL A 19 19.79 14.23 -8.84
N ASN A 20 20.35 14.95 -9.81
CA ASN A 20 20.52 16.40 -9.68
C ASN A 20 19.14 17.06 -9.87
N MET A 21 18.55 17.50 -8.76
CA MET A 21 17.20 18.07 -8.74
C MET A 21 17.17 19.58 -8.93
N SER A 22 18.31 20.28 -8.99
CA SER A 22 18.37 21.74 -9.02
C SER A 22 17.54 22.33 -10.18
N MET A 23 17.77 21.86 -11.41
CA MET A 23 16.98 22.29 -12.58
C MET A 23 15.53 21.81 -12.56
N VAL A 24 15.25 20.67 -11.93
CA VAL A 24 13.89 20.11 -11.84
C VAL A 24 13.06 20.98 -10.90
N VAL A 25 13.55 21.22 -9.68
CA VAL A 25 12.87 22.02 -8.64
C VAL A 25 12.62 23.44 -9.11
N ALA A 26 13.59 24.07 -9.77
CA ALA A 26 13.47 25.44 -10.27
C ALA A 26 12.36 25.62 -11.33
N LYS A 27 11.90 24.55 -11.99
CA LYS A 27 10.96 24.63 -13.12
C LYS A 27 9.75 23.71 -13.00
N ILE A 28 9.65 22.91 -11.94
CA ILE A 28 8.56 21.94 -11.81
C ILE A 28 7.23 22.66 -11.61
N ASP A 29 6.23 22.22 -12.35
CA ASP A 29 4.84 22.61 -12.13
C ASP A 29 4.30 21.80 -10.95
N TRP A 30 4.22 22.43 -9.78
CA TRP A 30 3.76 21.81 -8.55
C TRP A 30 2.31 21.29 -8.64
N ARG A 31 1.43 22.01 -9.35
CA ARG A 31 0.04 21.58 -9.52
C ARG A 31 -0.03 20.37 -10.44
N GLN A 32 0.75 20.35 -11.51
CA GLN A 32 0.85 19.18 -12.38
C GLN A 32 1.39 17.95 -11.62
N LEU A 33 2.43 18.13 -10.81
CA LEU A 33 2.98 17.04 -9.99
C LEU A 33 1.94 16.54 -8.98
N TYR A 34 1.22 17.43 -8.30
CA TYR A 34 0.14 17.07 -7.39
C TYR A 34 -0.96 16.26 -8.09
N THR A 35 -1.45 16.73 -9.25
CA THR A 35 -2.47 16.02 -10.02
C THR A 35 -2.00 14.64 -10.44
N PHE A 36 -0.74 14.51 -10.89
CA PHE A 36 -0.16 13.22 -11.21
C PHE A 36 -0.09 12.31 -9.97
N ALA A 37 0.49 12.80 -8.87
CA ALA A 37 0.64 12.02 -7.64
C ALA A 37 -0.71 11.58 -7.07
N SER A 38 -1.73 12.44 -7.11
CA SER A 38 -3.11 12.11 -6.74
C SER A 38 -3.68 10.97 -7.59
N ARG A 39 -3.60 11.08 -8.92
CA ARG A 39 -4.10 10.04 -9.85
C ARG A 39 -3.38 8.70 -9.71
N GLN A 40 -2.14 8.70 -9.21
CA GLN A 40 -1.34 7.49 -9.02
C GLN A 40 -1.32 6.99 -7.56
N ALA A 41 -2.10 7.61 -6.66
CA ALA A 41 -2.09 7.30 -5.22
C ALA A 41 -0.70 7.43 -4.55
N LEU A 42 0.10 8.41 -4.98
CA LEU A 42 1.46 8.69 -4.52
C LEU A 42 1.58 9.97 -3.68
N LEU A 43 0.48 10.55 -3.18
CA LEU A 43 0.52 11.84 -2.47
C LEU A 43 1.42 11.81 -1.23
N GLY A 44 1.28 10.81 -0.36
CA GLY A 44 2.14 10.68 0.83
C GLY A 44 3.61 10.48 0.45
N PHE A 45 3.87 9.54 -0.47
CA PHE A 45 5.22 9.26 -0.99
C PHE A 45 5.91 10.49 -1.60
N CYS A 46 5.21 11.26 -2.44
CA CYS A 46 5.75 12.48 -3.03
C CYS A 46 5.94 13.58 -1.98
N PHE A 47 5.09 13.66 -0.95
CA PHE A 47 5.22 14.65 0.10
C PHE A 47 6.48 14.45 0.95
N ASP A 48 6.84 13.19 1.25
CA ASP A 48 8.13 12.88 1.89
C ASP A 48 9.32 13.36 1.03
N GLY A 49 9.21 13.23 -0.30
CA GLY A 49 10.18 13.80 -1.24
C GLY A 49 10.26 15.33 -1.17
N ILE A 50 9.13 16.01 -1.04
CA ILE A 50 9.06 17.47 -0.86
C ILE A 50 9.71 17.88 0.48
N GLU A 51 9.41 17.20 1.57
CA GLU A 51 10.05 17.42 2.89
C GLU A 51 11.58 17.22 2.84
N ARG A 52 12.07 16.38 1.94
CA ARG A 52 13.49 16.21 1.69
C ARG A 52 14.07 17.35 0.85
N LEU A 53 13.35 17.79 -0.20
CA LEU A 53 13.77 18.93 -1.03
C LEU A 53 13.95 20.21 -0.20
N THR A 54 13.11 20.46 0.80
CA THR A 54 13.26 21.65 1.67
C THR A 54 14.57 21.68 2.44
N LYS A 55 15.21 20.52 2.63
CA LYS A 55 16.51 20.38 3.30
C LYS A 55 17.68 20.45 2.30
N GLU A 56 17.54 19.81 1.13
CA GLU A 56 18.63 19.63 0.17
C GLU A 56 18.70 20.71 -0.94
N PHE A 57 17.58 21.36 -1.28
CA PHE A 57 17.43 22.30 -2.41
C PHE A 57 16.63 23.54 -2.01
N SER A 58 16.90 24.08 -0.82
CA SER A 58 16.12 25.18 -0.22
C SER A 58 16.20 26.48 -1.03
N GLU A 59 17.36 26.79 -1.63
CA GLU A 59 17.54 27.99 -2.44
C GLU A 59 16.77 27.91 -3.77
N GLU A 60 16.78 26.76 -4.45
CA GLU A 60 15.98 26.55 -5.66
C GLU A 60 14.47 26.57 -5.36
N LEU A 61 14.06 26.05 -4.21
CA LEU A 61 12.66 26.12 -3.77
C LEU A 61 12.20 27.57 -3.53
N LYS A 62 13.08 28.47 -3.06
CA LYS A 62 12.74 29.89 -2.92
C LYS A 62 12.50 30.57 -4.27
N GLN A 63 13.16 30.09 -5.34
CA GLN A 63 12.96 30.62 -6.70
C GLN A 63 11.66 30.13 -7.35
N ASN A 64 11.20 28.92 -6.98
CA ASN A 64 9.95 28.33 -7.46
C ASN A 64 9.08 27.82 -6.29
N PRO A 65 8.55 28.73 -5.44
CA PRO A 65 7.82 28.33 -4.26
C PRO A 65 6.48 27.69 -4.61
N MET A 66 6.09 26.65 -3.88
CA MET A 66 4.75 26.09 -3.97
C MET A 66 3.72 27.07 -3.39
N GLY A 67 2.59 27.24 -4.08
CA GLY A 67 1.45 27.99 -3.54
C GLY A 67 1.00 27.46 -2.18
N ARG A 68 0.73 28.37 -1.24
CA ARG A 68 0.37 28.00 0.15
C ARG A 68 -0.88 27.11 0.21
N ASP A 69 -1.87 27.38 -0.63
CA ASP A 69 -3.08 26.59 -0.82
C ASP A 69 -2.77 25.13 -1.17
N LEU A 70 -1.89 24.94 -2.15
CA LEU A 70 -1.47 23.61 -2.61
C LEU A 70 -0.65 22.88 -1.55
N LEU A 71 0.28 23.58 -0.91
CA LEU A 71 1.13 23.02 0.15
C LEU A 71 0.27 22.52 1.32
N MET A 72 -0.68 23.33 1.78
CA MET A 72 -1.59 22.96 2.87
C MET A 72 -2.48 21.78 2.49
N THR A 73 -3.00 21.75 1.26
CA THR A 73 -3.80 20.64 0.74
C THR A 73 -2.98 19.34 0.71
N TRP A 74 -1.76 19.39 0.17
CA TRP A 74 -0.89 18.22 0.07
C TRP A 74 -0.45 17.71 1.44
N MET A 75 -0.06 18.62 2.34
CA MET A 75 0.29 18.29 3.72
C MET A 75 -0.88 17.61 4.44
N GLY A 76 -2.11 18.14 4.30
CA GLY A 76 -3.30 17.54 4.86
C GLY A 76 -3.53 16.11 4.37
N ALA A 77 -3.45 15.89 3.06
CA ALA A 77 -3.57 14.56 2.46
C ALA A 77 -2.48 13.59 2.96
N ALA A 78 -1.22 14.04 3.01
CA ALA A 78 -0.11 13.22 3.49
C ALA A 78 -0.27 12.84 4.97
N GLN A 79 -0.72 13.77 5.82
CA GLN A 79 -0.99 13.49 7.23
C GLN A 79 -2.17 12.53 7.42
N GLN A 80 -3.23 12.67 6.61
CA GLN A 80 -4.34 11.72 6.60
C GLN A 80 -3.88 10.31 6.23
N ILE A 81 -3.06 10.18 5.17
CA ILE A 81 -2.46 8.90 4.75
C ILE A 81 -1.64 8.28 5.88
N ARG A 82 -0.77 9.06 6.55
CA ARG A 82 0.02 8.58 7.69
C ARG A 82 -0.87 8.05 8.81
N ARG A 83 -1.92 8.80 9.20
CA ARG A 83 -2.89 8.38 10.23
C ARG A 83 -3.64 7.10 9.84
N GLN A 84 -4.05 6.99 8.58
CA GLN A 84 -4.73 5.80 8.09
C GLN A 84 -3.80 4.57 8.12
N ASN A 85 -2.53 4.70 7.73
CA ASN A 85 -1.58 3.58 7.85
C ASN A 85 -1.37 3.15 9.30
N VAL A 86 -1.28 4.08 10.27
CA VAL A 86 -1.21 3.71 11.69
C VAL A 86 -2.41 2.85 12.09
N LYS A 87 -3.63 3.25 11.70
CA LYS A 87 -4.84 2.47 11.96
C LYS A 87 -4.79 1.10 11.27
N VAL A 88 -4.55 1.06 9.97
CA VAL A 88 -4.61 -0.17 9.18
C VAL A 88 -3.52 -1.16 9.61
N ASN A 89 -2.32 -0.69 9.94
CA ASN A 89 -1.24 -1.55 10.43
C ASN A 89 -1.55 -2.15 11.81
N ALA A 90 -2.14 -1.36 12.71
CA ALA A 90 -2.58 -1.87 14.01
C ALA A 90 -3.66 -2.96 13.85
N VAL A 91 -4.63 -2.75 12.95
CA VAL A 91 -5.66 -3.75 12.68
C VAL A 91 -5.09 -4.98 11.98
N ALA A 92 -4.14 -4.82 11.05
CA ALA A 92 -3.47 -5.94 10.40
C ALA A 92 -2.70 -6.82 11.41
N GLY A 93 -1.98 -6.20 12.35
CA GLY A 93 -1.29 -6.92 13.43
C GLY A 93 -2.27 -7.63 14.38
N LYS A 94 -3.40 -7.00 14.71
CA LYS A 94 -4.48 -7.62 15.50
C LYS A 94 -5.08 -8.82 14.79
N LEU A 95 -5.37 -8.70 13.49
CA LEU A 95 -5.92 -9.78 12.66
C LEU A 95 -4.94 -10.95 12.56
N TYR A 96 -3.67 -10.66 12.30
CA TYR A 96 -2.60 -11.66 12.26
C TYR A 96 -2.48 -12.42 13.59
N SER A 97 -2.45 -11.68 14.71
CA SER A 97 -2.37 -12.26 16.06
C SER A 97 -3.57 -13.16 16.35
N LYS A 98 -4.79 -12.69 16.04
CA LYS A 98 -6.02 -13.47 16.20
C LYS A 98 -5.98 -14.80 15.44
N PHE A 99 -5.59 -14.78 14.16
CA PHE A 99 -5.47 -16.03 13.40
C PHE A 99 -4.44 -16.96 13.99
N ARG A 100 -3.26 -16.43 14.37
CA ARG A 100 -2.18 -17.22 14.96
C ARG A 100 -2.61 -17.89 16.26
N GLU A 101 -3.27 -17.16 17.15
CA GLU A 101 -3.79 -17.66 18.44
C GLU A 101 -4.85 -18.76 18.23
N ASP A 102 -5.68 -18.62 17.19
CA ASP A 102 -6.69 -19.60 16.81
C ASP A 102 -6.13 -20.77 15.96
N GLY A 103 -4.79 -20.89 15.83
CA GLY A 103 -4.11 -21.97 15.11
C GLY A 103 -4.15 -21.85 13.58
N LEU A 104 -4.58 -20.71 13.05
CA LEU A 104 -4.62 -20.41 11.62
C LEU A 104 -3.38 -19.64 11.20
N ARG A 105 -2.57 -20.25 10.35
CA ARG A 105 -1.40 -19.60 9.76
C ARG A 105 -1.84 -18.69 8.62
N CYS A 106 -1.30 -17.47 8.57
CA CYS A 106 -1.67 -16.50 7.54
C CYS A 106 -0.49 -15.60 7.13
N CYS A 107 -0.69 -14.85 6.05
CA CYS A 107 0.26 -13.89 5.49
C CYS A 107 -0.48 -12.63 5.04
N ILE A 108 -0.02 -11.45 5.46
CA ILE A 108 -0.55 -10.18 4.97
C ILE A 108 -0.02 -9.92 3.57
N LEU A 109 -0.94 -9.65 2.64
CA LEU A 109 -0.66 -9.48 1.23
C LEU A 109 -0.76 -8.02 0.77
N LYS A 110 -0.47 -7.84 -0.52
CA LYS A 110 -0.72 -6.65 -1.33
C LYS A 110 -0.35 -5.36 -0.60
N GLY A 111 -1.32 -4.55 -0.22
CA GLY A 111 -1.08 -3.18 0.17
C GLY A 111 -0.14 -3.03 1.36
N GLN A 112 -0.48 -3.68 2.47
CA GLN A 112 0.34 -3.58 3.68
C GLN A 112 1.61 -4.43 3.61
N GLY A 113 1.59 -5.55 2.86
CA GLY A 113 2.83 -6.28 2.55
C GLY A 113 3.83 -5.44 1.72
N ASN A 114 3.35 -4.76 0.68
CA ASN A 114 4.16 -3.93 -0.20
C ASN A 114 4.61 -2.62 0.45
N ALA A 115 3.93 -2.15 1.51
CA ALA A 115 4.33 -0.95 2.24
C ALA A 115 5.77 -1.05 2.79
N LEU A 116 6.23 -2.27 3.10
CA LEU A 116 7.60 -2.56 3.56
C LEU A 116 8.67 -2.23 2.51
N MET A 117 8.30 -2.12 1.23
CA MET A 117 9.21 -1.76 0.13
C MET A 117 9.33 -0.24 -0.07
N TYR A 118 8.54 0.56 0.65
CA TYR A 118 8.62 2.02 0.59
C TYR A 118 9.74 2.52 1.51
N PRO A 119 10.45 3.61 1.14
CA PRO A 119 11.39 4.26 2.06
C PRO A 119 10.73 4.66 3.40
N ASN A 120 9.45 5.03 3.36
CA ASN A 120 8.61 5.24 4.53
C ASN A 120 7.28 4.46 4.35
N PRO A 121 7.07 3.36 5.09
CA PRO A 121 5.83 2.58 4.97
C PRO A 121 4.55 3.38 5.23
N TYR A 122 4.61 4.40 6.09
CA TYR A 122 3.45 5.23 6.44
C TYR A 122 3.07 6.26 5.36
N SER A 123 3.86 6.38 4.29
CA SER A 123 3.58 7.30 3.18
C SER A 123 2.80 6.66 2.04
N ARG A 124 2.66 5.32 2.02
CA ARG A 124 1.89 4.59 1.02
C ARG A 124 0.41 4.90 1.22
N THR A 125 -0.34 5.21 0.17
CA THR A 125 -1.82 5.33 0.30
C THR A 125 -2.41 3.96 0.70
N PRO A 126 -3.03 3.83 1.88
CA PRO A 126 -3.58 2.56 2.33
C PRO A 126 -4.92 2.26 1.65
N GLY A 127 -5.28 0.98 1.63
CA GLY A 127 -6.57 0.46 1.21
C GLY A 127 -7.14 -0.45 2.29
N ASP A 128 -7.71 -1.56 1.88
CA ASP A 128 -8.09 -2.69 2.71
C ASP A 128 -6.88 -3.51 3.21
N ILE A 129 -7.19 -4.48 4.08
CA ILE A 129 -6.24 -5.50 4.54
C ILE A 129 -6.49 -6.78 3.75
N ASP A 130 -5.55 -7.13 2.88
CA ASP A 130 -5.52 -8.44 2.25
C ASP A 130 -4.77 -9.43 3.12
N VAL A 131 -5.39 -10.57 3.43
CA VAL A 131 -4.73 -11.65 4.17
C VAL A 131 -4.98 -12.98 3.48
N TRP A 132 -3.92 -13.72 3.21
CA TRP A 132 -4.02 -15.11 2.78
C TRP A 132 -3.95 -16.02 4.00
N VAL A 133 -5.00 -16.79 4.22
CA VAL A 133 -5.09 -17.77 5.30
C VAL A 133 -4.76 -19.15 4.71
N ASN A 134 -3.78 -19.85 5.30
CA ASN A 134 -3.37 -21.18 4.86
C ASN A 134 -4.34 -22.25 5.39
N ALA A 135 -5.57 -22.21 4.90
CA ALA A 135 -6.66 -23.11 5.25
C ALA A 135 -7.59 -23.31 4.03
N SER A 136 -8.50 -24.28 4.10
CA SER A 136 -9.49 -24.49 3.04
C SER A 136 -10.50 -23.35 2.99
N ARG A 137 -11.17 -23.19 1.84
CA ARG A 137 -12.26 -22.21 1.66
C ARG A 137 -13.34 -22.41 2.73
N GLU A 138 -13.71 -23.65 2.99
CA GLU A 138 -14.74 -24.04 3.94
C GLU A 138 -14.33 -23.65 5.36
N GLN A 139 -13.09 -23.96 5.76
CA GLN A 139 -12.55 -23.58 7.08
C GLN A 139 -12.53 -22.06 7.26
N ILE A 140 -12.06 -21.31 6.26
CA ILE A 140 -12.01 -19.83 6.30
C ILE A 140 -13.42 -19.27 6.38
N THR A 141 -14.37 -19.80 5.59
CA THR A 141 -15.76 -19.34 5.59
C THR A 141 -16.45 -19.62 6.91
N GLU A 142 -16.29 -20.82 7.48
CA GLU A 142 -16.87 -21.18 8.77
C GLU A 142 -16.28 -20.34 9.91
N TYR A 143 -14.95 -20.17 9.93
CA TYR A 143 -14.27 -19.32 10.89
C TYR A 143 -14.79 -17.88 10.79
N ALA A 144 -14.85 -17.32 9.59
CA ALA A 144 -15.32 -15.96 9.39
C ALA A 144 -16.76 -15.78 9.88
N LYS A 145 -17.64 -16.78 9.68
CA LYS A 145 -19.05 -16.69 10.08
C LYS A 145 -19.21 -16.66 11.60
N LYS A 146 -18.26 -17.25 12.33
CA LYS A 146 -18.23 -17.29 13.79
C LYS A 146 -17.61 -16.03 14.40
N HIS A 147 -16.64 -15.43 13.72
CA HIS A 147 -15.78 -14.40 14.32
C HIS A 147 -15.94 -13.00 13.74
N PHE A 148 -16.56 -12.85 12.56
CA PHE A 148 -16.72 -11.57 11.89
C PHE A 148 -18.15 -11.38 11.37
N MET A 149 -18.52 -10.13 11.14
CA MET A 149 -19.73 -9.80 10.41
C MET A 149 -19.46 -9.97 8.91
N ILE A 150 -20.06 -10.97 8.29
CA ILE A 150 -19.96 -11.18 6.84
C ILE A 150 -21.25 -10.72 6.17
N GLY A 151 -21.12 -9.94 5.10
CA GLY A 151 -22.22 -9.71 4.16
C GLY A 151 -22.39 -10.87 3.18
N ASP A 152 -23.06 -10.62 2.05
CA ASP A 152 -23.26 -11.63 1.01
C ASP A 152 -22.09 -11.72 0.00
N ASP A 153 -20.99 -10.98 0.21
CA ASP A 153 -19.89 -10.86 -0.77
C ASP A 153 -18.79 -11.92 -0.56
N ILE A 154 -19.14 -13.19 -0.83
CA ILE A 154 -18.16 -14.27 -0.96
C ILE A 154 -17.81 -14.44 -2.44
N ARG A 155 -16.61 -14.02 -2.82
CA ARG A 155 -16.12 -14.12 -4.19
C ARG A 155 -15.43 -15.44 -4.46
N TYR A 156 -14.98 -15.61 -5.70
CA TYR A 156 -14.22 -16.79 -6.10
C TYR A 156 -12.93 -16.95 -5.27
N HIS A 157 -12.22 -15.86 -4.99
CA HIS A 157 -10.86 -15.89 -4.46
C HIS A 157 -10.71 -15.38 -3.01
N HIS A 158 -11.71 -14.67 -2.49
CA HIS A 158 -11.72 -14.15 -1.13
C HIS A 158 -13.13 -13.96 -0.60
N LEU A 159 -13.20 -13.67 0.69
CA LEU A 159 -14.39 -13.22 1.41
C LEU A 159 -14.11 -11.82 1.95
N GLU A 160 -15.06 -10.90 1.80
CA GLU A 160 -14.95 -9.54 2.33
C GLU A 160 -15.61 -9.42 3.71
N THR A 161 -14.98 -8.70 4.63
CA THR A 161 -15.51 -8.39 5.95
C THR A 161 -14.80 -7.16 6.54
N THR A 162 -15.04 -6.82 7.80
CA THR A 162 -14.42 -5.67 8.47
C THR A 162 -13.94 -6.04 9.88
N LEU A 163 -12.85 -5.39 10.31
CA LEU A 163 -12.35 -5.44 11.68
C LEU A 163 -12.01 -4.02 12.14
N ASP A 164 -12.55 -3.60 13.28
CA ASP A 164 -12.37 -2.24 13.85
C ASP A 164 -12.63 -1.10 12.82
N GLY A 165 -13.61 -1.32 11.93
CA GLY A 165 -13.97 -0.42 10.84
C GLY A 165 -12.91 -0.28 9.75
N VAL A 166 -12.02 -1.26 9.58
CA VAL A 166 -11.12 -1.40 8.43
C VAL A 166 -11.62 -2.57 7.57
N PRO A 167 -11.87 -2.36 6.27
CA PRO A 167 -12.20 -3.44 5.34
C PRO A 167 -11.05 -4.44 5.21
N MET A 168 -11.39 -5.72 5.12
CA MET A 168 -10.42 -6.79 4.92
C MET A 168 -10.93 -7.88 3.98
N GLU A 169 -10.01 -8.45 3.21
CA GLU A 169 -10.23 -9.57 2.30
C GLU A 169 -9.52 -10.82 2.84
N LEU A 170 -10.31 -11.83 3.20
CA LEU A 170 -9.80 -13.15 3.57
C LEU A 170 -9.61 -13.99 2.30
N HIS A 171 -8.40 -14.04 1.77
CA HIS A 171 -8.05 -14.76 0.55
C HIS A 171 -7.94 -16.26 0.79
N PHE A 172 -8.64 -17.04 -0.04
CA PHE A 172 -8.49 -18.50 -0.12
C PHE A 172 -7.20 -18.89 -0.87
N PHE A 173 -6.76 -18.03 -1.79
CA PHE A 173 -5.49 -18.13 -2.50
C PHE A 173 -5.01 -16.74 -2.94
N PRO A 174 -3.69 -16.50 -3.06
CA PRO A 174 -3.15 -15.16 -3.28
C PRO A 174 -3.52 -14.46 -4.61
N GLY A 175 -3.96 -15.21 -5.61
CA GLY A 175 -4.27 -14.66 -6.93
C GLY A 175 -4.70 -15.72 -7.93
N ILE A 176 -5.09 -15.29 -9.14
CA ILE A 176 -5.62 -16.15 -10.20
C ILE A 176 -4.98 -15.86 -11.56
N MET A 177 -5.05 -16.83 -12.46
CA MET A 177 -4.81 -16.65 -13.88
C MET A 177 -6.06 -17.03 -14.69
N ASN A 178 -6.29 -16.34 -15.80
CA ASN A 178 -7.44 -16.61 -16.67
C ASN A 178 -7.31 -17.94 -17.43
N ASN A 179 -6.09 -18.39 -17.72
CA ASN A 179 -5.86 -19.69 -18.34
C ASN A 179 -5.92 -20.80 -17.28
N PRO A 180 -6.79 -21.82 -17.40
CA PRO A 180 -7.01 -22.81 -16.35
C PRO A 180 -5.77 -23.69 -16.08
N ILE A 181 -4.97 -24.00 -17.10
CA ILE A 181 -3.74 -24.80 -16.95
C ILE A 181 -2.70 -24.00 -16.16
N TYR A 182 -2.52 -22.72 -16.50
CA TYR A 182 -1.58 -21.86 -15.79
C TYR A 182 -2.07 -21.51 -14.38
N ASN A 183 -3.38 -21.34 -14.20
CA ASN A 183 -3.97 -21.15 -12.88
C ASN A 183 -3.72 -22.38 -12.01
N ALA A 184 -3.94 -23.60 -12.50
CA ALA A 184 -3.65 -24.82 -11.75
C ALA A 184 -2.17 -24.92 -11.34
N ARG A 185 -1.25 -24.54 -12.23
CA ARG A 185 0.19 -24.47 -11.92
C ARG A 185 0.48 -23.40 -10.86
N LEU A 186 -0.12 -22.22 -10.97
CA LEU A 186 0.03 -21.13 -10.01
C LEU A 186 -0.50 -21.53 -8.62
N GLN A 187 -1.71 -22.09 -8.54
CA GLN A 187 -2.29 -22.56 -7.28
C GLN A 187 -1.42 -23.66 -6.63
N LYS A 188 -0.86 -24.58 -7.43
CA LYS A 188 0.08 -25.58 -6.94
C LYS A 188 1.37 -24.95 -6.39
N TRP A 189 1.88 -23.91 -7.06
CA TRP A 189 3.04 -23.16 -6.60
C TRP A 189 2.74 -22.43 -5.28
N PHE A 190 1.58 -21.77 -5.15
CA PHE A 190 1.19 -21.14 -3.89
C PHE A 190 1.12 -22.15 -2.75
N LYS A 191 0.42 -23.28 -2.92
CA LYS A 191 0.33 -24.32 -1.89
C LYS A 191 1.70 -24.82 -1.43
N ARG A 192 2.64 -25.01 -2.36
CA ARG A 192 4.02 -25.42 -2.04
C ARG A 192 4.81 -24.39 -1.23
N ASN A 193 4.47 -23.11 -1.36
CA ASN A 193 5.17 -22.01 -0.69
C ASN A 193 4.40 -21.46 0.52
N ALA A 194 3.21 -21.99 0.83
CA ALA A 194 2.35 -21.46 1.89
C ALA A 194 3.05 -21.44 3.25
N ASP A 195 3.81 -22.49 3.57
CA ASP A 195 4.56 -22.58 4.82
C ASP A 195 5.64 -21.50 4.93
N LEU A 196 6.35 -21.21 3.85
CA LEU A 196 7.37 -20.16 3.81
C LEU A 196 6.74 -18.76 3.90
N GLN A 197 5.61 -18.53 3.23
CA GLN A 197 4.95 -17.22 3.26
C GLN A 197 4.32 -16.93 4.62
N CYS A 198 3.70 -17.94 5.24
CA CYS A 198 3.06 -17.83 6.56
C CYS A 198 4.03 -18.04 7.73
N SER A 199 5.35 -18.12 7.50
CA SER A 199 6.36 -18.06 8.56
C SER A 199 6.84 -16.63 8.85
N ASN A 200 6.50 -15.67 7.99
CA ASN A 200 6.78 -14.26 8.25
C ASN A 200 5.93 -13.77 9.43
N VAL A 201 6.56 -13.05 10.35
CA VAL A 201 5.89 -12.43 11.50
C VAL A 201 5.56 -10.99 11.12
N VAL A 202 4.31 -10.60 11.38
CA VAL A 202 3.77 -9.26 11.12
C VAL A 202 3.68 -8.49 12.43
#